data_AF-A0A4Q7PBG1-F1
#
_entry.id   AF-A0A4Q7PBG1-F1
#
_cell.length_a   1.000
_cell.length_b   1.000
_cell.length_c   1.000
_cell.angle_alpha   90.00
_cell.angle_beta   90.00
_cell.angle_gamma   90.00
#
_symmetry.space_group_name_H-M   'P 1'
#
loop_
_entity.id
_entity.type
_entity.pdbx_description
1 polymer ?
#
loop_
_entity_poly.entity_id
_entity_poly.type
_entity_poly.pdbx_seq_one_letter_code
_entity_poly.pdbx_strand_id
1 'polypeptide(L)'
;MKSKEIVTLKRSLLHDTEQLLNQQIEMEGKSSAYYLSMASWCQMMGYENAAKYLYTHSDEERMHMMKIFHYINEAGGHAIQPEITGIRHHFNSLREVFELILEHEIKVTKSINAIVDHAFSVKDFATFSFMQWYVTEQREEETLARRALELFDIIGEAGIGLWTIDQELGKLHASTGDASGE
;
A
#
# COMPACT_ATOMS: atom_id res chain seq x y z
N MET A 1 -22.38 22.42 16.09
CA MET A 1 -23.34 21.91 15.09
C MET A 1 -22.56 21.08 14.09
N LYS A 2 -22.87 19.79 13.94
CA LYS A 2 -22.19 18.91 12.96
C LYS A 2 -22.63 19.36 11.57
N SER A 3 -21.74 20.03 10.85
CA SER A 3 -21.89 20.41 9.44
C SER A 3 -21.76 19.17 8.54
N LYS A 4 -22.58 18.15 8.79
CA LYS A 4 -22.50 16.86 8.11
C LYS A 4 -23.50 16.84 6.97
N GLU A 5 -22.99 16.47 5.80
CA GLU A 5 -23.72 16.13 4.57
C GLU A 5 -24.27 17.30 3.76
N ILE A 6 -23.43 17.87 2.88
CA ILE A 6 -23.97 18.68 1.78
C ILE A 6 -23.24 18.34 0.48
N VAL A 7 -23.90 17.54 -0.36
CA VAL A 7 -23.65 17.53 -1.80
C VAL A 7 -24.12 18.88 -2.34
N THR A 8 -23.30 19.54 -3.14
CA THR A 8 -23.60 20.83 -3.74
C THR A 8 -23.33 20.82 -5.24
N LEU A 9 -23.73 21.89 -5.93
CA LEU A 9 -23.35 22.10 -7.33
C LEU A 9 -21.82 22.19 -7.54
N LYS A 10 -21.04 22.40 -6.47
CA LYS A 10 -19.58 22.49 -6.54
C LYS A 10 -18.85 21.21 -6.12
N ARG A 11 -19.57 20.24 -5.53
CA ARG A 11 -18.96 19.07 -4.90
C ARG A 11 -19.95 17.92 -4.72
N SER A 12 -19.58 16.74 -5.21
CA SER A 12 -20.33 15.49 -5.04
C SER A 12 -19.83 14.62 -3.87
N LEU A 13 -18.59 14.82 -3.42
CA LEU A 13 -17.99 14.05 -2.32
C LEU A 13 -18.53 14.48 -0.95
N LEU A 14 -18.95 13.55 -0.09
CA LEU A 14 -19.35 13.90 1.28
C LEU A 14 -18.13 14.31 2.12
N HIS A 15 -18.33 15.13 3.15
CA HIS A 15 -17.22 15.61 4.00
C HIS A 15 -16.59 14.47 4.80
N ASP A 16 -17.41 13.59 5.39
CA ASP A 16 -16.92 12.42 6.13
C ASP A 16 -16.14 11.47 5.20
N THR A 17 -16.63 11.25 3.96
CA THR A 17 -15.91 10.45 2.96
C THR A 17 -14.55 11.08 2.59
N GLU A 18 -14.50 12.39 2.36
CA GLU A 18 -13.24 13.09 2.09
C GLU A 18 -12.25 12.98 3.24
N GLN A 19 -12.71 13.02 4.49
CA GLN A 19 -11.83 12.84 5.65
C GLN A 19 -11.20 11.44 5.66
N LEU A 20 -11.99 10.40 5.38
CA LEU A 20 -11.49 9.03 5.30
C LEU A 20 -10.52 8.84 4.13
N LEU A 21 -10.80 9.43 2.96
CA LEU A 21 -9.89 9.38 1.82
C LEU A 21 -8.58 10.13 2.09
N ASN A 22 -8.62 11.27 2.79
CA ASN A 22 -7.40 11.97 3.22
C ASN A 22 -6.60 11.18 4.26
N GLN A 23 -7.26 10.41 5.13
CA GLN A 23 -6.56 9.46 6.02
C GLN A 23 -5.91 8.33 5.21
N GLN A 24 -6.56 7.85 4.15
CA GLN A 24 -5.96 6.86 3.27
C GLN A 24 -4.75 7.41 2.51
N ILE A 25 -4.79 8.68 2.06
CA ILE A 25 -3.61 9.36 1.49
C ILE A 25 -2.42 9.30 2.45
N GLU A 26 -2.65 9.49 3.75
CA GLU A 26 -1.60 9.35 4.77
C GLU A 26 -1.10 7.92 4.90
N MET A 27 -2.01 6.93 4.86
CA MET A 27 -1.63 5.51 4.88
C MET A 27 -0.74 5.15 3.69
N GLU A 28 -1.13 5.48 2.45
CA GLU A 28 -0.32 5.17 1.27
C GLU A 28 1.01 5.96 1.25
N GLY A 29 0.98 7.22 1.69
CA GLY A 29 2.20 8.02 1.83
C GLY A 29 3.18 7.41 2.86
N LYS A 30 2.65 6.83 3.94
CA LYS A 30 3.45 6.07 4.92
C LYS A 30 3.93 4.73 4.34
N SER A 31 3.10 4.01 3.58
CA SER A 31 3.51 2.78 2.86
C SER A 31 4.73 3.07 1.98
N SER A 32 4.64 4.07 1.11
CA SER A 32 5.74 4.50 0.25
C SER A 32 7.02 4.80 1.04
N ALA A 33 6.92 5.57 2.13
CA ALA A 33 8.08 5.89 2.95
C ALA A 33 8.64 4.68 3.72
N TYR A 34 7.80 3.75 4.16
CA TYR A 34 8.24 2.50 4.79
C TYR A 34 9.02 1.63 3.80
N TYR A 35 8.46 1.40 2.61
CA TYR A 35 9.13 0.65 1.55
C TYR A 35 10.47 1.27 1.18
N LEU A 36 10.53 2.60 1.03
CA LEU A 36 11.78 3.30 0.72
C LEU A 36 12.84 3.10 1.81
N SER A 37 12.45 3.19 3.07
CA SER A 37 13.34 2.99 4.21
C SER A 37 13.88 1.55 4.27
N MET A 38 13.00 0.57 4.06
CA MET A 38 13.35 -0.85 4.03
C MET A 38 14.25 -1.18 2.83
N ALA A 39 13.97 -0.61 1.66
CA ALA A 39 14.77 -0.77 0.45
C ALA A 39 16.22 -0.30 0.67
N SER A 40 16.38 0.90 1.25
CA SER A 40 17.69 1.45 1.59
C SER A 40 18.47 0.55 2.56
N TRP A 41 17.78 0.05 3.60
CA TRP A 41 18.41 -0.87 4.54
C TRP A 41 18.81 -2.20 3.89
N CYS A 42 17.95 -2.80 3.06
CA CYS A 42 18.24 -4.02 2.32
C CYS A 42 19.48 -3.85 1.43
N GLN A 43 19.58 -2.72 0.72
CA GLN A 43 20.71 -2.43 -0.14
C GLN A 43 22.01 -2.30 0.65
N MET A 44 21.98 -1.59 1.79
CA MET A 44 23.13 -1.46 2.69
C MET A 44 23.60 -2.83 3.23
N MET A 45 22.66 -3.75 3.47
CA MET A 45 22.96 -5.13 3.92
C MET A 45 23.39 -6.08 2.79
N GLY A 46 23.33 -5.65 1.53
CA GLY A 46 23.71 -6.46 0.35
C GLY A 46 22.59 -7.33 -0.23
N TYR A 47 21.34 -7.12 0.16
CA TYR A 47 20.16 -7.78 -0.41
C TYR A 47 19.66 -7.00 -1.64
N GLU A 48 20.41 -7.07 -2.74
CA GLU A 48 20.20 -6.23 -3.92
C GLU A 48 18.83 -6.43 -4.58
N ASN A 49 18.33 -7.68 -4.64
CA ASN A 49 17.05 -7.96 -5.29
C ASN A 49 15.87 -7.56 -4.40
N ALA A 50 15.95 -7.81 -3.09
CA ALA A 50 14.97 -7.32 -2.14
C ALA A 50 14.94 -5.79 -2.13
N ALA A 51 16.09 -5.12 -2.16
CA ALA A 51 16.15 -3.66 -2.26
C ALA A 51 15.43 -3.16 -3.52
N LYS A 52 15.73 -3.74 -4.69
CA LYS A 52 15.07 -3.38 -5.94
C LYS A 52 13.55 -3.59 -5.87
N TYR A 53 13.10 -4.73 -5.35
CA TYR A 53 11.69 -5.03 -5.14
C TYR A 53 11.00 -3.94 -4.29
N LEU A 54 11.62 -3.54 -3.19
CA LEU A 54 11.07 -2.56 -2.26
C LEU A 54 11.11 -1.13 -2.79
N TYR A 55 12.12 -0.76 -3.60
CA TYR A 55 12.11 0.53 -4.30
C TYR A 55 10.95 0.62 -5.29
N THR A 56 10.66 -0.46 -6.03
CA THR A 56 9.48 -0.49 -6.92
C THR A 56 8.18 -0.29 -6.14
N HIS A 57 7.98 -1.02 -5.03
CA HIS A 57 6.76 -0.85 -4.22
C HIS A 57 6.66 0.55 -3.60
N SER A 58 7.77 1.17 -3.23
CA SER A 58 7.77 2.56 -2.79
C SER A 58 7.17 3.50 -3.84
N ASP A 59 7.48 3.30 -5.12
CA ASP A 59 6.95 4.10 -6.22
C ASP A 59 5.48 3.76 -6.51
N GLU A 60 5.09 2.48 -6.40
CA GLU A 60 3.71 2.01 -6.55
C GLU A 60 2.80 2.62 -5.48
N GLU A 61 3.20 2.60 -4.22
CA GLU A 61 2.44 3.22 -3.14
C GLU A 61 2.33 4.74 -3.28
N ARG A 62 3.36 5.37 -3.86
CA ARG A 62 3.29 6.80 -4.20
C ARG A 62 2.23 7.04 -5.28
N MET A 63 2.09 6.13 -6.24
CA MET A 63 1.04 6.16 -7.26
C MET A 63 -0.34 5.93 -6.63
N HIS A 64 -0.48 4.99 -5.69
CA HIS A 64 -1.72 4.75 -4.93
C HIS A 64 -2.18 6.03 -4.23
N MET A 65 -1.27 6.66 -3.49
CA MET A 65 -1.50 7.95 -2.84
C MET A 65 -1.99 9.03 -3.83
N MET A 66 -1.32 9.17 -4.98
CA MET A 66 -1.69 10.17 -5.99
C MET A 66 -3.07 9.91 -6.60
N LYS A 67 -3.43 8.65 -6.79
CA LYS A 67 -4.73 8.27 -7.35
C LYS A 67 -5.88 8.74 -6.45
N ILE A 68 -5.76 8.63 -5.12
CA ILE A 68 -6.73 9.21 -4.17
C ILE A 68 -6.73 10.74 -4.25
N PHE A 69 -5.55 11.35 -4.31
CA PHE A 69 -5.38 12.81 -4.43
C PHE A 69 -6.18 13.38 -5.62
N HIS A 70 -6.04 12.77 -6.79
CA HIS A 70 -6.75 13.18 -8.00
C HIS A 70 -8.25 12.97 -7.85
N TYR A 71 -8.67 11.82 -7.35
CA TYR A 71 -10.09 11.51 -7.14
C TYR A 71 -10.80 12.52 -6.23
N ILE A 72 -10.22 12.85 -5.07
CA ILE A 72 -10.81 13.84 -4.16
C ILE A 72 -11.00 15.19 -4.86
N ASN A 73 -9.99 15.65 -5.60
CA ASN A 73 -10.03 16.95 -6.28
C ASN A 73 -11.05 16.96 -7.44
N GLU A 74 -11.14 15.88 -8.21
CA GLU A 74 -12.12 15.71 -9.29
C GLU A 74 -13.57 15.72 -8.76
N ALA A 75 -13.79 15.17 -7.56
CA ALA A 75 -15.10 15.17 -6.90
C ALA A 75 -15.46 16.51 -6.21
N GLY A 76 -14.62 17.54 -6.36
CA GLY A 76 -14.78 18.87 -5.79
C GLY A 76 -14.37 19.00 -4.31
N GLY A 77 -13.63 18.01 -3.79
CA GLY A 77 -12.98 18.05 -2.48
C GLY A 77 -11.60 18.70 -2.53
N HIS A 78 -10.88 18.62 -1.41
CA HIS A 78 -9.50 19.07 -1.29
C HIS A 78 -8.62 17.97 -0.68
N ALA A 79 -7.74 17.41 -1.52
CA ALA A 79 -6.75 16.45 -1.06
C ALA A 79 -5.61 17.17 -0.30
N ILE A 80 -5.22 16.62 0.84
CA ILE A 80 -4.23 17.20 1.76
C ILE A 80 -2.96 16.36 1.73
N GLN A 81 -1.81 17.02 1.58
CA GLN A 81 -0.52 16.38 1.80
C GLN A 81 -0.31 16.23 3.31
N PRO A 82 -0.21 15.01 3.84
CA PRO A 82 0.02 14.81 5.26
C PRO A 82 1.51 14.92 5.60
N GLU A 83 1.77 15.12 6.89
CA GLU A 83 3.10 14.90 7.46
C GLU A 83 3.37 13.39 7.55
N ILE A 84 4.56 12.96 7.12
CA ILE A 84 4.96 11.55 7.18
C ILE A 84 5.97 11.38 8.31
N THR A 85 5.58 10.64 9.35
CA THR A 85 6.37 10.44 10.56
C THR A 85 6.33 8.98 11.02
N GLY A 86 7.20 8.62 11.95
CA GLY A 86 7.21 7.28 12.56
C GLY A 86 7.85 6.19 11.68
N ILE A 87 8.59 6.58 10.64
CA ILE A 87 9.25 5.62 9.74
C ILE A 87 10.45 4.98 10.44
N ARG A 88 10.49 3.64 10.46
CA ARG A 88 11.58 2.85 11.03
C ARG A 88 12.73 2.73 10.02
N HIS A 89 13.98 2.88 10.47
CA HIS A 89 15.18 2.87 9.61
C HIS A 89 16.18 1.73 9.89
N HIS A 90 15.97 0.97 10.98
CA HIS A 90 16.86 -0.11 11.37
C HIS A 90 16.09 -1.39 11.61
N PHE A 91 16.57 -2.47 11.00
CA PHE A 91 15.98 -3.80 11.05
C PHE A 91 17.06 -4.81 11.44
N ASN A 92 16.64 -5.92 12.03
CA ASN A 92 17.49 -6.97 12.58
C ASN A 92 17.76 -8.08 11.56
N SER A 93 16.85 -8.30 10.61
CA SER A 93 16.97 -9.34 9.58
C SER A 93 16.12 -9.02 8.35
N LEU A 94 16.43 -9.68 7.23
CA LEU A 94 15.59 -9.61 6.03
C LEU A 94 14.19 -10.18 6.29
N ARG A 95 14.06 -11.24 7.10
CA ARG A 95 12.75 -11.79 7.49
C ARG A 95 11.91 -10.74 8.22
N GLU A 96 12.49 -10.00 9.18
CA GLU A 96 11.77 -8.95 9.91
C GLU A 96 11.21 -7.89 8.97
N VAL A 97 11.95 -7.52 7.92
CA VAL A 97 11.46 -6.55 6.92
C VAL A 97 10.16 -7.04 6.29
N PHE A 98 10.10 -8.28 5.81
CA PHE A 98 8.91 -8.83 5.17
C PHE A 98 7.78 -9.14 6.15
N GLU A 99 8.08 -9.44 7.42
CA GLU A 99 7.07 -9.58 8.47
C GLU A 99 6.37 -8.24 8.74
N LEU A 100 7.14 -7.15 8.82
CA LEU A 100 6.62 -5.80 8.99
C LEU A 100 5.82 -5.33 7.77
N ILE A 101 6.25 -5.69 6.55
CA ILE A 101 5.49 -5.42 5.32
C ILE A 101 4.13 -6.10 5.38
N LEU A 102 4.08 -7.41 5.65
CA LEU A 102 2.80 -8.12 5.74
C LEU A 102 1.89 -7.53 6.83
N GLU A 103 2.44 -7.16 7.99
CA GLU A 103 1.66 -6.51 9.04
C GLU A 103 1.09 -5.16 8.58
N HIS A 104 1.89 -4.38 7.86
CA HIS A 104 1.48 -3.09 7.30
C HIS A 104 0.40 -3.26 6.23
N GLU A 105 0.58 -4.16 5.27
CA GLU A 105 -0.41 -4.41 4.21
C GLU A 105 -1.77 -4.83 4.76
N ILE A 106 -1.79 -5.69 5.79
CA ILE A 106 -3.03 -6.06 6.47
C ILE A 106 -3.72 -4.83 7.10
N LYS A 107 -2.97 -3.83 7.58
CA LYS A 107 -3.55 -2.58 8.11
C LYS A 107 -4.11 -1.73 6.98
N VAL A 108 -3.41 -1.61 5.85
CA VAL A 108 -3.87 -0.89 4.66
C VAL A 108 -5.17 -1.53 4.15
N THR A 109 -5.23 -2.85 3.98
CA THR A 109 -6.45 -3.57 3.57
C THR A 109 -7.63 -3.30 4.49
N LYS A 110 -7.41 -3.31 5.82
CA LYS A 110 -8.47 -2.98 6.78
C LYS A 110 -8.98 -1.55 6.63
N SER A 111 -8.08 -0.60 6.36
CA SER A 111 -8.44 0.80 6.11
C SER A 111 -9.27 0.92 4.83
N ILE A 112 -8.85 0.28 3.74
CA ILE A 112 -9.61 0.23 2.47
C ILE A 112 -11.01 -0.35 2.69
N ASN A 113 -11.13 -1.48 3.39
CA ASN A 113 -12.42 -2.09 3.67
C ASN A 113 -13.34 -1.18 4.51
N ALA A 114 -12.79 -0.41 5.45
CA ALA A 114 -13.56 0.56 6.23
C ALA A 114 -14.11 1.70 5.36
N ILE A 115 -13.33 2.17 4.37
CA ILE A 115 -13.77 3.20 3.42
C ILE A 115 -14.87 2.65 2.51
N VAL A 116 -14.70 1.43 2.02
CA VAL A 116 -15.69 0.75 1.17
C VAL A 116 -17.02 0.57 1.91
N ASP A 117 -16.98 0.07 3.15
CA ASP A 117 -18.17 -0.07 4.00
C ASP A 117 -18.84 1.28 4.26
N HIS A 118 -18.05 2.31 4.59
CA HIS A 118 -18.55 3.67 4.78
C HIS A 118 -19.26 4.17 3.51
N ALA A 119 -18.59 4.13 2.35
CA ALA A 119 -19.12 4.63 1.09
C ALA A 119 -20.42 3.91 0.70
N PHE A 120 -20.49 2.59 0.91
CA PHE A 120 -21.71 1.82 0.67
C PHE A 120 -22.84 2.25 1.62
N SER A 121 -22.55 2.39 2.92
CA SER A 121 -23.53 2.73 3.96
C SER A 121 -24.19 4.10 3.73
N VAL A 122 -23.43 5.08 3.26
CA VAL A 122 -23.90 6.45 2.97
C VAL A 122 -24.39 6.62 1.52
N LYS A 123 -24.42 5.53 0.74
CA LYS A 123 -24.82 5.52 -0.68
C LYS A 123 -23.95 6.41 -1.57
N ASP A 124 -22.69 6.61 -1.21
CA ASP A 124 -21.68 7.22 -2.08
C ASP A 124 -21.15 6.15 -3.05
N PHE A 125 -21.98 5.82 -4.04
CA PHE A 125 -21.66 4.76 -5.00
C PHE A 125 -20.50 5.12 -5.93
N ALA A 126 -20.22 6.42 -6.11
CA ALA A 126 -19.06 6.87 -6.87
C ALA A 126 -17.76 6.52 -6.13
N THR A 127 -17.66 6.86 -4.84
CA THR A 127 -16.51 6.48 -4.02
C THR A 127 -16.43 4.97 -3.87
N PHE A 128 -17.56 4.29 -3.63
CA PHE A 128 -17.60 2.83 -3.55
C PHE A 128 -17.01 2.16 -4.80
N SER A 129 -17.41 2.64 -5.99
CA SER A 129 -16.89 2.13 -7.27
C SER A 129 -15.41 2.44 -7.45
N PHE A 130 -14.97 3.66 -7.11
CA PHE A 130 -13.57 4.05 -7.17
C PHE A 130 -12.68 3.16 -6.29
N MET A 131 -13.13 2.86 -5.08
CA MET A 131 -12.36 2.06 -4.12
C MET A 131 -12.23 0.58 -4.50
N GLN A 132 -13.02 0.06 -5.46
CA GLN A 132 -12.90 -1.34 -5.89
C GLN A 132 -11.54 -1.66 -6.54
N TRP A 133 -10.89 -0.65 -7.13
CA TRP A 133 -9.52 -0.81 -7.62
C TRP A 133 -8.58 -1.18 -6.46
N TYR A 134 -8.63 -0.44 -5.34
CA TYR A 134 -7.80 -0.72 -4.16
C TYR A 134 -8.16 -2.05 -3.48
N VAL A 135 -9.43 -2.45 -3.49
CA VAL A 135 -9.83 -3.78 -2.98
C VAL A 135 -9.16 -4.90 -3.76
N THR A 136 -9.06 -4.72 -5.09
CA THR A 136 -8.39 -5.70 -5.97
C THR A 136 -6.89 -5.66 -5.74
N GLU A 137 -6.31 -4.46 -5.71
CA GLU A 137 -4.88 -4.22 -5.46
C GLU A 137 -4.40 -4.84 -4.15
N GLN A 138 -5.06 -4.53 -3.03
CA GLN A 138 -4.66 -5.04 -1.72
C GLN A 138 -4.72 -6.57 -1.61
N ARG A 139 -5.55 -7.23 -2.42
CA ARG A 139 -5.59 -8.70 -2.47
C ARG A 139 -4.31 -9.24 -3.11
N GLU A 140 -3.77 -8.55 -4.10
CA GLU A 140 -2.49 -8.89 -4.73
C GLU A 140 -1.33 -8.56 -3.80
N GLU A 141 -1.32 -7.38 -3.17
CA GLU A 141 -0.29 -6.98 -2.20
C GLU A 141 -0.18 -7.95 -1.02
N GLU A 142 -1.31 -8.33 -0.41
CA GLU A 142 -1.28 -9.33 0.66
C GLU A 142 -0.79 -10.70 0.19
N THR A 143 -1.08 -11.07 -1.06
CA THR A 143 -0.60 -12.33 -1.65
C THR A 143 0.91 -12.29 -1.84
N LEU A 144 1.44 -11.20 -2.38
CA LEU A 144 2.88 -11.00 -2.57
C LEU A 144 3.62 -10.97 -1.23
N ALA A 145 3.11 -10.24 -0.24
CA ALA A 145 3.70 -10.16 1.09
C ALA A 145 3.73 -11.52 1.82
N ARG A 146 2.65 -12.31 1.73
CA ARG A 146 2.64 -13.68 2.26
C ARG A 146 3.62 -14.57 1.53
N ARG A 147 3.64 -14.49 0.20
CA ARG A 147 4.54 -15.30 -0.63
C ARG A 147 6.01 -15.02 -0.32
N ALA A 148 6.36 -13.76 -0.07
CA ALA A 148 7.70 -13.39 0.35
C ALA A 148 8.11 -14.11 1.65
N LEU A 149 7.23 -14.17 2.65
CA LEU A 149 7.50 -14.89 3.90
C LEU A 149 7.58 -16.41 3.74
N GLU A 150 6.72 -16.99 2.89
CA GLU A 150 6.75 -18.42 2.59
C GLU A 150 8.11 -18.86 2.02
N LEU A 151 8.82 -18.00 1.28
CA LEU A 151 10.16 -18.32 0.78
C LEU A 151 11.14 -18.61 1.91
N PHE A 152 11.07 -17.87 3.01
CA PHE A 152 11.93 -18.11 4.18
C PHE A 152 11.62 -19.46 4.84
N ASP A 153 10.35 -19.84 4.89
CA ASP A 153 9.91 -21.10 5.50
C ASP A 153 10.28 -22.32 4.64
N ILE A 154 10.21 -22.18 3.31
CA ILE A 154 10.49 -23.27 2.37
C ILE A 154 12.00 -23.47 2.16
N ILE A 155 12.75 -22.38 1.97
CA ILE A 155 14.19 -22.44 1.64
C ILE A 155 15.03 -22.59 2.90
N GLY A 156 14.62 -21.94 4.00
CA GLY A 156 15.43 -21.77 5.19
C GLY A 156 16.54 -20.73 5.01
N GLU A 157 17.07 -20.21 6.12
CA GLU A 157 17.97 -19.05 6.11
C GLU A 157 19.46 -19.42 6.17
N ALA A 158 19.79 -20.68 6.43
CA ALA A 158 21.16 -21.14 6.64
C ALA A 158 21.95 -21.32 5.33
N GLY A 159 23.27 -21.17 5.40
CA GLY A 159 24.16 -21.39 4.26
C GLY A 159 23.87 -20.43 3.11
N ILE A 160 23.48 -20.95 1.95
CA ILE A 160 23.09 -20.15 0.78
C ILE A 160 21.63 -19.67 0.84
N GLY A 161 20.88 -20.04 1.89
CA GLY A 161 19.44 -19.82 1.99
C GLY A 161 19.01 -18.37 1.83
N LEU A 162 19.59 -17.43 2.61
CA LEU A 162 19.29 -16.00 2.48
C LEU A 162 19.62 -15.42 1.10
N TRP A 163 20.70 -15.90 0.47
CA TRP A 163 21.03 -15.49 -0.89
C TRP A 163 19.99 -16.01 -1.89
N THR A 164 19.57 -17.27 -1.77
CA THR A 164 18.52 -17.84 -2.64
C THR A 164 17.18 -17.13 -2.43
N ILE A 165 16.81 -16.81 -1.19
CA ILE A 165 15.60 -16.03 -0.88
C ILE A 165 15.65 -14.67 -1.57
N ASP A 166 16.76 -13.93 -1.46
CA ASP A 166 16.93 -12.65 -2.16
C ASP A 166 16.73 -12.79 -3.68
N GLN A 167 17.31 -13.82 -4.30
CA GLN A 167 17.11 -14.08 -5.74
C GLN A 167 15.64 -14.35 -6.10
N GLU A 168 14.89 -15.07 -5.27
CA GLU A 168 13.47 -15.37 -5.52
C GLU A 168 12.57 -14.16 -5.25
N LEU A 169 12.88 -13.33 -4.26
CA LEU A 169 12.15 -12.08 -3.99
C LEU A 169 12.17 -11.16 -5.22
N GLY A 170 13.30 -11.09 -5.93
CA GLY A 170 13.42 -10.32 -7.18
C GLY A 170 12.52 -10.79 -8.32
N LYS A 171 11.90 -11.97 -8.21
CA LYS A 171 11.03 -12.56 -9.24
C LYS A 171 9.53 -12.45 -8.91
N LEU A 172 9.17 -12.12 -7.68
CA LEU A 172 7.76 -12.10 -7.25
C LEU A 172 6.92 -11.16 -8.12
N HIS A 173 7.44 -9.97 -8.39
CA HIS A 173 6.75 -8.95 -9.18
C HIS A 173 6.74 -9.23 -10.70
N ALA A 174 7.72 -9.98 -11.21
CA ALA A 174 7.78 -10.35 -12.63
C ALA A 174 6.72 -11.39 -13.03
N SER A 175 6.17 -12.13 -12.05
CA SER A 175 5.25 -13.24 -12.31
C SER A 175 3.77 -12.84 -12.41
N THR A 176 3.42 -11.61 -12.02
CA THR A 176 2.03 -11.11 -12.02
C THR A 176 1.69 -10.28 -13.28
N GLY A 177 2.69 -9.74 -13.99
CA GLY A 177 2.51 -8.90 -15.17
C GLY A 177 2.12 -9.61 -16.49
N ASP A 178 2.19 -10.95 -16.54
CA ASP A 178 1.92 -11.73 -17.77
C ASP A 178 0.47 -12.25 -17.87
N ALA A 179 -0.40 -11.97 -16.89
CA ALA A 179 -1.75 -12.57 -16.83
C ALA A 179 -2.91 -11.61 -17.18
N SER A 180 -2.68 -10.32 -17.42
CA SER A 180 -3.74 -9.33 -17.66
C SER A 180 -3.73 -8.69 -19.05
N GLY A 181 -3.12 -9.36 -20.03
CA GLY A 181 -3.06 -8.92 -21.42
C GLY A 181 -4.07 -9.60 -22.35
N GLU A 182 -5.37 -9.57 -22.04
CA GLU A 182 -6.48 -9.82 -23.00
C GLU A 182 -7.71 -8.95 -22.71
#